data_AF-A0A9W3SS43-F1
#
_entry.id   AF-A0A9W3SS43-F1
#
_cell.length_a   1.000
_cell.length_b   1.000
_cell.length_c   1.000
_cell.angle_alpha   90.00
_cell.angle_beta   90.00
_cell.angle_gamma   90.00
#
_symmetry.space_group_name_H-M   'P 1'
#
loop_
_entity.id
_entity.type
_entity.pdbx_description
1 polymer ?
#
loop_
_entity_poly.entity_id
_entity_poly.type
_entity_poly.pdbx_seq_one_letter_code
_entity_poly.pdbx_strand_id
1 'polypeptide(L)'
;MRNSYQQLTTNLEYLKLKQMTQHLGEVVDFSINNQLSFVEALVKLTNYEIDVREQNMIHSMVKMGAFPHRKEIDAFDFEFQPSINKQQILDFITLRFLEQQENIVFEVVQ
;
A
#
# COMPACT_ATOMS: atom_id res chain seq x y z
N MET A 1 -27.62 17.72 -22.77
CA MET A 1 -26.70 18.25 -21.75
C MET A 1 -25.87 17.09 -21.25
N ARG A 2 -24.53 17.13 -21.33
CA ARG A 2 -23.70 16.11 -20.65
C ARG A 2 -23.95 16.25 -19.16
N ASN A 3 -24.39 15.18 -18.52
CA ASN A 3 -24.61 15.15 -17.07
C ASN A 3 -23.25 15.39 -16.38
N SER A 4 -23.19 16.27 -15.36
CA SER A 4 -21.94 16.55 -14.62
C SER A 4 -21.27 15.28 -14.09
N TYR A 5 -22.08 14.26 -13.75
CA TYR A 5 -21.61 12.93 -13.38
C TYR A 5 -20.84 12.25 -14.53
N GLN A 6 -21.39 12.27 -15.75
CA GLN A 6 -20.73 11.70 -16.93
C GLN A 6 -19.42 12.43 -17.26
N GLN A 7 -19.40 13.77 -17.13
CA GLN A 7 -18.17 14.54 -17.33
C GLN A 7 -17.11 14.18 -16.29
N LEU A 8 -17.49 13.99 -15.03
CA LEU A 8 -16.58 13.55 -13.97
C LEU A 8 -16.02 12.15 -14.27
N THR A 9 -16.87 11.20 -14.64
CA THR A 9 -16.44 9.85 -15.05
C THR A 9 -15.41 9.91 -16.18
N THR A 10 -15.67 10.66 -17.24
CA THR A 10 -14.72 10.83 -18.36
C THR A 10 -13.40 11.46 -17.90
N ASN A 11 -13.44 12.46 -17.01
CA ASN A 11 -12.23 13.06 -16.46
C ASN A 11 -11.40 12.06 -15.64
N LEU A 12 -12.05 11.27 -14.78
CA LEU A 12 -11.39 10.26 -13.96
C LEU A 12 -10.77 9.15 -14.80
N GLU A 13 -11.46 8.72 -15.86
CA GLU A 13 -10.93 7.76 -16.84
C GLU A 13 -9.69 8.31 -17.56
N TYR A 14 -9.74 9.57 -18.01
CA TYR A 14 -8.61 10.24 -18.66
C TYR A 14 -7.39 10.34 -17.72
N LEU A 15 -7.62 10.67 -16.45
CA LEU A 15 -6.61 10.73 -15.41
C LEU A 15 -6.14 9.35 -14.91
N LYS A 16 -6.71 8.25 -15.45
CA LYS A 16 -6.45 6.86 -15.06
C LYS A 16 -6.74 6.59 -13.58
N LEU A 17 -7.72 7.27 -13.00
CA LEU A 17 -8.18 7.11 -11.61
C LEU A 17 -9.26 6.04 -11.53
N LYS A 18 -8.89 4.80 -11.84
CA LYS A 18 -9.84 3.68 -12.02
C LYS A 18 -10.67 3.40 -10.76
N GLN A 19 -10.05 3.47 -9.59
CA GLN A 19 -10.73 3.17 -8.34
C GLN A 19 -11.73 4.28 -7.98
N MET A 20 -11.38 5.53 -8.24
CA MET A 20 -12.30 6.64 -8.05
C MET A 20 -13.55 6.48 -8.94
N THR A 21 -13.40 6.08 -10.21
CA THR A 21 -14.54 5.82 -11.09
C THR A 21 -15.42 4.68 -10.57
N GLN A 22 -14.80 3.59 -10.11
CA GLN A 22 -15.51 2.41 -9.61
C GLN A 22 -16.31 2.70 -8.34
N HIS A 23 -15.74 3.50 -7.42
CA HIS A 23 -16.34 3.81 -6.11
C HIS A 23 -17.13 5.14 -6.10
N LEU A 24 -17.21 5.86 -7.23
CA LEU A 24 -17.86 7.18 -7.30
C LEU A 24 -19.32 7.14 -6.80
N GLY A 25 -20.12 6.20 -7.31
CA GLY A 25 -21.53 6.09 -6.92
C GLY A 25 -21.70 5.76 -5.44
N GLU A 26 -20.94 4.77 -4.96
CA GLU A 26 -20.93 4.36 -3.55
C GLU A 26 -20.58 5.53 -2.63
N VAL A 27 -19.53 6.29 -2.94
CA VAL A 27 -19.10 7.41 -2.09
C VAL A 27 -20.08 8.58 -2.13
N VAL A 28 -20.72 8.84 -3.26
CA VAL A 28 -21.78 9.86 -3.35
C VAL A 28 -22.96 9.48 -2.45
N ASP A 29 -23.45 8.25 -2.55
CA ASP A 29 -24.56 7.76 -1.71
C ASP A 29 -24.17 7.77 -0.23
N PHE A 30 -22.95 7.32 0.07
CA PHE A 30 -22.40 7.33 1.43
C PHE A 30 -22.29 8.75 1.99
N SER A 31 -21.86 9.72 1.18
CA SER A 31 -21.74 11.13 1.58
C SER A 31 -23.09 11.73 1.94
N ILE A 32 -24.14 11.41 1.17
CA ILE A 32 -25.51 11.88 1.43
C ILE A 32 -26.04 11.25 2.74
N ASN A 33 -25.87 9.94 2.90
CA ASN A 33 -26.41 9.20 4.05
C ASN A 33 -25.70 9.52 5.37
N ASN A 34 -24.40 9.82 5.33
CA ASN A 34 -23.58 10.06 6.51
C ASN A 34 -23.23 11.54 6.71
N GLN A 35 -23.82 12.44 5.91
CA GLN A 35 -23.58 13.89 5.95
C GLN A 35 -22.10 14.25 5.87
N LEU A 36 -21.32 13.50 5.09
CA LEU A 36 -19.92 13.85 4.85
C LEU A 36 -19.83 15.20 4.14
N SER A 37 -18.84 15.99 4.54
CA SER A 37 -18.43 17.15 3.77
C SER A 37 -17.90 16.72 2.40
N PHE A 38 -17.95 17.64 1.43
CA PHE A 38 -17.39 17.42 0.10
C PHE A 38 -15.91 17.00 0.15
N VAL A 39 -15.14 17.58 1.06
CA VAL A 39 -13.71 17.26 1.22
C VAL A 39 -13.53 15.84 1.74
N GLU A 40 -14.31 15.40 2.72
CA GLU A 40 -14.25 14.03 3.25
C GLU A 40 -14.63 12.98 2.19
N ALA A 41 -15.64 13.27 1.36
CA ALA A 41 -16.01 12.41 0.25
C ALA A 41 -14.87 12.31 -0.78
N LEU A 42 -14.22 13.42 -1.12
CA LEU A 42 -13.05 13.40 -2.02
C LEU A 42 -11.88 12.62 -1.42
N VAL A 43 -11.58 12.82 -0.13
CA VAL A 43 -10.52 12.07 0.57
C VAL A 43 -10.82 10.57 0.52
N LYS A 44 -12.07 10.17 0.80
CA LYS A 44 -12.47 8.76 0.71
C LYS A 44 -12.27 8.20 -0.69
N LEU A 45 -12.65 8.94 -1.75
CA LEU A 45 -12.42 8.52 -3.13
C LEU A 45 -10.93 8.39 -3.46
N THR A 46 -10.11 9.37 -3.07
CA THR A 46 -8.67 9.32 -3.33
C THR A 46 -8.00 8.18 -2.58
N ASN A 47 -8.47 7.82 -1.38
CA ASN A 47 -7.92 6.70 -0.61
C ASN A 47 -8.10 5.36 -1.36
N TYR A 48 -9.26 5.09 -1.96
CA TYR A 48 -9.44 3.88 -2.78
C TYR A 48 -8.39 3.77 -3.89
N GLU A 49 -8.02 4.89 -4.52
CA GLU A 49 -7.00 4.92 -5.57
C GLU A 49 -5.58 4.77 -5.02
N ILE A 50 -5.27 5.44 -3.90
CA ILE A 50 -3.97 5.37 -3.23
C ILE A 50 -3.69 3.93 -2.78
N ASP A 51 -4.63 3.30 -2.09
CA ASP A 51 -4.49 1.94 -1.55
C ASP A 51 -4.11 0.95 -2.67
N VAL A 52 -4.81 0.99 -3.81
CA VAL A 52 -4.54 0.10 -4.94
C VAL A 52 -3.21 0.44 -5.62
N ARG A 53 -2.81 1.72 -5.70
CA ARG A 53 -1.51 2.12 -6.25
C ARG A 53 -0.37 1.62 -5.37
N GLU A 54 -0.49 1.73 -4.06
CA GLU A 54 0.51 1.24 -3.12
C GLU A 54 0.66 -0.29 -3.21
N GLN A 55 -0.46 -1.03 -3.24
CA GLN A 55 -0.43 -2.48 -3.40
C GLN A 55 0.23 -2.90 -4.73
N ASN A 56 -0.11 -2.24 -5.84
CA ASN A 56 0.49 -2.51 -7.14
C ASN A 56 1.99 -2.18 -7.17
N MET A 57 2.40 -1.10 -6.49
CA MET A 57 3.79 -0.70 -6.37
C MET A 57 4.59 -1.75 -5.60
N ILE A 58 4.09 -2.18 -4.43
CA ILE A 58 4.71 -3.25 -3.62
C ILE A 58 4.83 -4.53 -4.44
N HIS A 59 3.74 -4.95 -5.10
CA HIS A 59 3.76 -6.15 -5.94
C HIS A 59 4.79 -6.04 -7.09
N SER A 60 4.86 -4.88 -7.75
CA SER A 60 5.81 -4.64 -8.83
C SER A 60 7.26 -4.65 -8.34
N MET A 61 7.54 -4.06 -7.18
CA MET A 61 8.88 -4.08 -6.57
C MET A 61 9.32 -5.51 -6.24
N VAL A 62 8.44 -6.31 -5.64
CA VAL A 62 8.72 -7.73 -5.34
C VAL A 62 8.98 -8.52 -6.63
N LYS A 63 8.16 -8.29 -7.67
CA LYS A 63 8.34 -8.95 -8.98
C LYS A 63 9.66 -8.56 -9.65
N MET A 64 10.04 -7.29 -9.58
CA MET A 64 11.30 -6.76 -10.13
C MET A 64 12.53 -7.29 -9.38
N GLY A 65 12.41 -7.60 -8.08
CA GLY A 65 13.48 -8.21 -7.29
C GLY A 65 13.90 -9.62 -7.74
N ALA A 66 13.18 -10.21 -8.71
CA ALA A 66 13.47 -11.53 -9.30
C ALA A 66 13.65 -12.64 -8.24
N PHE A 67 12.98 -12.51 -7.10
CA PHE A 67 13.02 -13.52 -6.04
C PHE A 67 12.42 -14.83 -6.57
N PRO A 68 13.14 -15.97 -6.47
CA PRO A 68 12.65 -17.25 -7.00
C PRO A 68 11.38 -17.75 -6.30
N HIS A 69 11.19 -17.36 -5.04
CA HIS A 69 9.99 -17.62 -4.27
C HIS A 69 9.65 -16.40 -3.40
N ARG A 70 8.35 -16.11 -3.22
CA ARG A 70 7.89 -15.14 -2.23
C ARG A 70 7.97 -15.79 -0.85
N LYS A 71 9.10 -15.59 -0.16
CA LYS A 71 9.27 -15.96 1.25
C LYS A 71 9.29 -14.70 2.09
N GLU A 72 8.37 -14.62 3.04
CA GLU A 72 8.36 -13.60 4.07
C GLU A 72 9.15 -14.10 5.29
N ILE A 73 9.44 -13.20 6.23
CA ILE A 73 10.25 -13.54 7.41
C ILE A 73 9.56 -14.53 8.34
N ASP A 74 8.22 -14.53 8.36
CA ASP A 74 7.39 -15.47 9.10
C ASP A 74 7.63 -16.93 8.68
N ALA A 75 8.05 -17.16 7.43
CA ALA A 75 8.39 -18.45 6.88
C ALA A 75 9.87 -18.85 7.13
N PHE A 76 10.65 -18.01 7.82
CA PHE A 76 12.04 -18.33 8.16
C PHE A 76 12.12 -19.19 9.44
N ASP A 77 12.77 -20.34 9.34
CA ASP A 77 13.04 -21.22 10.48
C ASP A 77 14.32 -20.77 11.20
N PHE A 78 14.14 -20.03 12.29
CA PHE A 78 15.26 -19.57 13.13
C PHE A 78 15.90 -20.70 13.95
N GLU A 79 15.22 -21.83 14.16
CA GLU A 79 15.81 -22.98 14.83
C GLU A 79 16.78 -23.73 13.91
N PHE A 80 16.54 -23.68 12.59
CA PHE A 80 17.45 -24.24 11.59
C PHE A 80 18.79 -23.48 11.51
N GLN A 81 18.78 -22.16 11.73
CA GLN A 81 19.99 -21.33 11.75
C GLN A 81 20.10 -20.51 13.05
N PRO A 82 20.61 -21.13 14.13
CA PRO A 82 20.67 -20.48 15.45
C PRO A 82 21.70 -19.34 15.54
N SER A 83 22.61 -19.19 14.56
CA SER A 83 23.54 -18.05 14.54
C SER A 83 22.85 -16.72 14.22
N ILE A 84 21.61 -16.75 13.72
CA ILE A 84 20.83 -15.55 13.42
C ILE A 84 19.96 -15.18 14.63
N ASN A 85 20.20 -14.01 15.20
CA ASN A 85 19.40 -13.50 16.31
C ASN A 85 18.00 -13.06 15.83
N LYS A 86 16.98 -13.88 16.12
CA LYS A 86 15.58 -13.60 15.78
C LYS A 86 15.08 -12.26 16.32
N GLN A 87 15.42 -11.88 17.55
CA GLN A 87 14.97 -10.62 18.13
C GLN A 87 15.54 -9.41 17.39
N GLN A 88 16.81 -9.49 16.98
CA GLN A 88 17.45 -8.44 16.18
C GLN A 88 16.78 -8.30 14.81
N ILE A 89 16.48 -9.42 14.14
CA ILE A 89 15.78 -9.40 12.85
C ILE A 89 14.38 -8.79 12.98
N LEU A 90 13.64 -9.15 14.04
CA LEU A 90 12.32 -8.57 14.31
C LEU A 90 12.39 -7.06 14.58
N ASP A 91 13.45 -6.58 15.24
CA ASP A 91 13.69 -5.14 15.41
C ASP A 91 13.90 -4.43 14.07
N PHE A 92 14.71 -5.00 13.16
CA PHE A 92 14.95 -4.42 11.84
C PHE A 92 13.68 -4.33 10.97
N ILE A 93 12.74 -5.27 11.13
CA ILE A 93 11.45 -5.25 10.41
C ILE A 93 10.59 -4.06 10.81
N THR A 94 10.79 -3.49 12.00
CA THR A 94 10.09 -2.26 12.42
C THR A 94 10.56 -1.02 11.67
N LEU A 95 11.67 -1.11 10.93
CA LEU A 95 12.32 0.00 10.22
C LEU A 95 12.76 1.17 11.12
N ARG A 96 12.79 1.00 12.46
CA ARG A 96 13.19 2.04 13.42
C ARG A 96 14.58 2.63 13.14
N PHE A 97 15.51 1.83 12.63
CA PHE A 97 16.84 2.28 12.25
C PHE A 97 16.83 3.39 11.18
N LEU A 98 15.80 3.44 10.32
CA LEU A 98 15.62 4.52 9.34
C LEU A 98 15.27 5.84 10.04
N GLU A 99 14.39 5.81 11.04
CA GLU A 99 14.03 6.98 11.83
C GLU A 99 15.23 7.53 12.60
N GLN A 100 16.06 6.62 13.11
CA GLN A 100 17.26 6.94 13.88
C GLN A 100 18.47 7.30 13.00
N GLN A 101 18.37 7.14 11.68
CA GLN A 101 19.46 7.34 10.71
C GLN A 101 20.69 6.47 11.02
N GLU A 102 20.45 5.26 11.51
CA GLU A 102 21.49 4.30 11.88
C GLU A 102 21.77 3.32 10.73
N ASN A 103 23.03 2.94 10.59
CA ASN A 103 23.42 1.91 9.63
C ASN A 103 23.29 0.52 10.26
N ILE A 104 22.69 -0.42 9.53
CA ILE A 104 22.68 -1.83 9.92
C ILE A 104 23.90 -2.51 9.32
N VAL A 105 24.68 -3.18 10.17
CA VAL A 105 25.70 -4.15 9.76
C VAL A 105 25.25 -5.53 10.21
N PHE A 106 25.11 -6.45 9.25
CA PHE A 106 24.69 -7.83 9.50
C PHE A 106 25.85 -8.78 9.19
N GLU A 107 26.43 -9.38 10.24
CA GLU A 107 27.45 -10.42 10.11
C GLU A 107 26.83 -11.77 10.49
N VAL A 108 26.77 -12.69 9.54
CA VAL A 108 26.46 -14.10 9.82
C VAL A 108 27.76 -14.76 10.23
N VAL A 109 27.92 -15.00 11.54
CA VAL A 109 29.04 -15.80 12.05
C VAL A 109 28.74 -17.26 11.69
N GLN A 110 29.63 -17.87 10.91
CA GLN A 110 29.58 -19.29 10.52
C GLN A 110 29.99 -20.21 11.66
#